data_AF-A0A3G9J4J0-F1
#
_entry.id   AF-A0A3G9J4J0-F1
#
_cell.length_a   1.000
_cell.length_b   1.000
_cell.length_c   1.000
_cell.angle_alpha   90.00
_cell.angle_beta   90.00
_cell.angle_gamma   90.00
#
_symmetry.space_group_name_H-M   'P 1'
#
loop_
_entity.id
_entity.type
_entity.pdbx_description
1 polymer ?
#
loop_
_entity_poly.entity_id
_entity_poly.type
_entity_poly.pdbx_seq_one_letter_code
_entity_poly.pdbx_strand_id
1 'polypeptide(L)'
;MRRLLQPTKISLILLVLIGTVLGIYSYRTNQVNGESLVKIVKKPTIDHIVIIVEENHSFKEIVGNKSAPFMNQLFKEGASLANHYAIEHPSQPNYLDLFAGSNLGVTTDGKPKKTFQTANLASELIHHGFTFAGYSEGLPKIGYTGPYDLRTGYARKHNPWVNFSNVSPKLNLPFTSFPKDYAKLPTVSFVVPNMDHDIHDGTIKEADDWLKANLSGYIQWAKQHNSLFILTWDEDDLSAKNRIPTVLVGPMVKPTKYMAKTNHYSLLRTIEEQYGLNYVGHSKDAKAIPVLK
;
A
#
# COMPACT_ATOMS: atom_id res chain seq x y z
N MET A 1 -59.24 -30.33 -44.04
CA MET A 1 -59.50 -31.04 -42.76
C MET A 1 -58.79 -30.27 -41.66
N ARG A 2 -59.19 -30.15 -40.38
CA ARG A 2 -60.45 -30.29 -39.57
C ARG A 2 -60.02 -29.82 -38.15
N ARG A 3 -60.62 -28.91 -37.37
CA ARG A 3 -61.62 -27.80 -37.48
C ARG A 3 -60.94 -26.55 -36.84
N LEU A 4 -61.29 -25.28 -37.06
CA LEU A 4 -62.51 -24.51 -36.74
C LEU A 4 -62.99 -24.55 -35.26
N LEU A 5 -63.10 -23.35 -34.66
CA LEU A 5 -64.09 -22.86 -33.66
C LEU A 5 -63.49 -22.14 -32.43
N GLN A 6 -63.78 -20.84 -32.29
CA GLN A 6 -64.18 -20.23 -31.00
C GLN A 6 -65.70 -20.48 -30.81
N PRO A 7 -66.31 -20.39 -29.60
CA PRO A 7 -66.67 -19.07 -29.06
C PRO A 7 -66.82 -18.91 -27.51
N THR A 8 -66.71 -17.65 -27.07
CA THR A 8 -67.42 -16.93 -25.98
C THR A 8 -68.04 -17.62 -24.73
N LYS A 9 -67.74 -17.00 -23.57
CA LYS A 9 -68.64 -16.61 -22.43
C LYS A 9 -69.48 -17.67 -21.70
N ILE A 10 -69.44 -17.64 -20.35
CA ILE A 10 -70.51 -17.14 -19.44
C ILE A 10 -70.00 -17.17 -17.98
N SER A 11 -70.55 -16.31 -17.11
CA SER A 11 -70.21 -16.20 -15.67
C SER A 11 -71.13 -17.05 -14.78
N LEU A 12 -70.75 -17.31 -13.52
CA LEU A 12 -71.36 -16.69 -12.30
C LEU A 12 -71.22 -17.55 -11.01
N ILE A 13 -70.61 -16.96 -9.97
CA ILE A 13 -70.82 -17.08 -8.50
C ILE A 13 -71.42 -18.39 -7.92
N LEU A 14 -70.70 -18.99 -6.96
CA LEU A 14 -71.28 -19.33 -5.65
C LEU A 14 -70.29 -19.09 -4.52
N LEU A 15 -70.78 -18.76 -3.32
CA LEU A 15 -70.01 -18.27 -2.18
C LEU A 15 -70.52 -18.96 -0.91
N VAL A 16 -69.63 -19.63 -0.17
CA VAL A 16 -69.90 -20.18 1.18
C VAL A 16 -68.74 -19.82 2.10
N LEU A 17 -69.04 -19.64 3.39
CA LEU A 17 -68.23 -18.95 4.40
C LEU A 17 -67.73 -19.91 5.51
N ILE A 18 -67.04 -19.32 6.50
CA ILE A 18 -66.58 -19.91 7.78
C ILE A 18 -65.25 -20.70 7.66
N GLY A 19 -64.17 -20.32 8.35
CA GLY A 19 -63.97 -19.12 9.18
C GLY A 19 -62.60 -19.06 9.88
N THR A 20 -62.28 -17.90 10.49
CA THR A 20 -61.54 -17.68 11.78
C THR A 20 -60.43 -18.67 12.19
N VAL A 21 -59.22 -18.26 12.63
CA VAL A 21 -58.60 -16.96 12.98
C VAL A 21 -57.07 -17.23 13.15
N LEU A 22 -56.07 -16.33 13.23
CA LEU A 22 -55.92 -14.88 13.46
C LEU A 22 -54.70 -14.36 12.62
N GLY A 23 -54.28 -13.10 12.81
CA GLY A 23 -52.91 -12.65 12.45
C GLY A 23 -52.81 -11.34 11.68
N ILE A 24 -53.21 -10.20 12.26
CA ILE A 24 -53.06 -8.89 11.62
C ILE A 24 -51.63 -8.36 11.79
N TYR A 25 -50.94 -8.06 10.69
CA TYR A 25 -49.85 -7.09 10.67
C TYR A 25 -50.05 -6.11 9.50
N SER A 26 -50.71 -4.99 9.79
CA SER A 26 -51.09 -3.98 8.80
C SER A 26 -49.89 -3.12 8.38
N TYR A 27 -49.18 -3.51 7.32
CA TYR A 27 -48.23 -2.61 6.66
C TYR A 27 -48.97 -1.49 5.91
N ARG A 28 -49.20 -0.38 6.61
CA ARG A 28 -49.56 0.91 5.99
C ARG A 28 -48.42 1.37 5.11
N THR A 29 -48.61 1.34 3.80
CA THR A 29 -47.72 1.99 2.82
C THR A 29 -47.95 3.50 2.83
N ASN A 30 -47.38 4.20 3.80
CA ASN A 30 -47.25 5.65 3.74
C ASN A 30 -46.28 6.01 2.59
N GLN A 31 -46.84 6.35 1.43
CA GLN A 31 -46.11 6.99 0.33
C GLN A 31 -45.53 8.32 0.83
N VAL A 32 -44.20 8.40 0.96
CA VAL A 32 -43.45 9.63 1.25
C VAL A 32 -42.25 9.68 0.32
N ASN A 33 -42.03 10.85 -0.27
CA ASN A 33 -41.01 11.09 -1.30
C ASN A 33 -39.58 10.84 -0.80
N GLY A 34 -38.71 10.37 -1.70
CA GLY A 34 -37.27 10.44 -1.49
C GLY A 34 -36.50 9.34 -2.22
N GLU A 35 -36.09 9.60 -3.47
CA GLU A 35 -34.93 8.89 -4.02
C GLU A 35 -33.70 9.33 -3.22
N SER A 36 -33.29 8.48 -2.27
CA SER A 36 -32.04 8.68 -1.54
C SER A 36 -30.88 8.48 -2.50
N LEU A 37 -30.46 9.57 -3.13
CA LEU A 37 -29.17 9.66 -3.82
C LEU A 37 -28.09 9.46 -2.76
N VAL A 38 -27.70 8.21 -2.54
CA VAL A 38 -26.53 7.81 -1.75
C VAL A 38 -25.33 8.41 -2.46
N LYS A 39 -24.98 9.64 -2.08
CA LYS A 39 -23.82 10.35 -2.57
C LYS A 39 -22.60 9.59 -2.06
N ILE A 40 -22.12 8.65 -2.87
CA ILE A 40 -20.88 7.93 -2.60
C ILE A 40 -19.77 8.99 -2.55
N VAL A 41 -19.42 9.39 -1.34
CA VAL A 41 -18.26 10.22 -1.07
C VAL A 41 -17.06 9.33 -1.30
N LYS A 42 -16.66 9.18 -2.57
CA LYS A 42 -15.37 8.60 -2.94
C LYS A 42 -14.34 9.43 -2.16
N LYS A 43 -13.72 8.81 -1.14
CA LYS A 43 -12.65 9.45 -0.36
C LYS A 43 -11.62 9.98 -1.37
N PRO A 44 -11.14 11.23 -1.23
CA PRO A 44 -10.07 11.73 -2.09
C PRO A 44 -8.90 10.75 -2.07
N THR A 45 -8.69 10.07 -3.20
CA THR A 45 -7.56 9.16 -3.40
C THR A 45 -6.29 10.00 -3.35
N ILE A 46 -5.27 9.58 -2.62
CA ILE A 46 -4.00 10.33 -2.54
C ILE A 46 -3.37 10.37 -3.95
N ASP A 47 -2.98 11.54 -4.45
CA ASP A 47 -2.50 11.70 -5.83
C ASP A 47 -1.19 10.92 -6.05
N HIS A 48 -0.27 11.04 -5.08
CA HIS A 48 1.04 10.36 -5.07
C HIS A 48 1.39 9.87 -3.67
N ILE A 49 1.80 8.61 -3.55
CA ILE A 49 2.52 8.07 -2.38
C ILE A 49 3.96 7.79 -2.80
N VAL A 50 4.95 8.26 -2.04
CA VAL A 50 6.35 7.85 -2.19
C VAL A 50 6.78 7.11 -0.93
N ILE A 51 7.27 5.88 -1.11
CA ILE A 51 7.61 4.92 -0.04
C ILE A 51 9.11 4.65 -0.09
N ILE A 52 9.80 4.89 1.02
CA ILE A 52 11.24 4.63 1.19
C ILE A 52 11.35 3.45 2.14
N VAL A 53 12.19 2.49 1.77
CA VAL A 53 12.57 1.36 2.61
C VAL A 53 14.08 1.44 2.84
N GLU A 54 14.44 1.65 4.10
CA GLU A 54 15.80 1.61 4.65
C GLU A 54 16.04 0.20 5.26
N GLU A 55 17.25 -0.11 5.73
CA GLU A 55 17.67 -1.46 6.10
C GLU A 55 18.03 -1.66 7.59
N ASN A 56 17.72 -2.85 8.12
CA ASN A 56 18.42 -3.51 9.23
C ASN A 56 18.57 -2.70 10.55
N HIS A 57 17.58 -1.88 10.95
CA HIS A 57 17.64 -1.09 12.19
C HIS A 57 16.34 -1.11 12.99
N SER A 58 16.45 -1.16 14.33
CA SER A 58 15.28 -1.09 15.21
C SER A 58 14.75 0.34 15.40
N PHE A 59 13.48 0.44 15.81
CA PHE A 59 12.85 1.71 16.22
C PHE A 59 13.71 2.51 17.22
N LYS A 60 14.47 1.84 18.10
CA LYS A 60 15.25 2.50 19.16
C LYS A 60 16.54 3.14 18.65
N GLU A 61 17.13 2.62 17.59
CA GLU A 61 18.41 3.10 17.06
C GLU A 61 18.26 4.31 16.16
N ILE A 62 17.08 4.47 15.54
CA ILE A 62 16.74 5.65 14.75
C ILE A 62 16.03 6.71 15.60
N VAL A 63 14.97 6.35 16.33
CA VAL A 63 14.09 7.34 16.99
C VAL A 63 14.69 7.85 18.30
N GLY A 64 15.20 9.08 18.25
CA GLY A 64 15.95 9.76 19.30
C GLY A 64 17.44 9.95 18.97
N ASN A 65 17.93 9.33 17.88
CA ASN A 65 19.35 9.35 17.53
C ASN A 65 19.79 10.71 16.95
N LYS A 66 20.93 11.21 17.44
CA LYS A 66 21.54 12.47 17.01
C LYS A 66 22.16 12.40 15.62
N SER A 67 22.47 11.19 15.14
CA SER A 67 22.96 10.93 13.78
C SER A 67 21.86 10.99 12.72
N ALA A 68 20.58 10.88 13.12
CA ALA A 68 19.42 10.91 12.22
C ALA A 68 18.51 12.15 12.42
N PRO A 69 19.03 13.40 12.38
CA PRO A 69 18.26 14.59 12.72
C PRO A 69 17.08 14.88 11.77
N PHE A 70 17.19 14.58 10.46
CA PHE A 70 16.12 14.79 9.50
C PHE A 70 15.01 13.74 9.66
N MET A 71 15.34 12.44 9.72
CA MET A 71 14.39 11.37 10.02
C MET A 71 13.66 11.66 11.34
N ASN A 72 14.39 12.12 12.37
CA ASN A 72 13.80 12.51 13.66
C ASN A 72 12.98 13.82 13.63
N GLN A 73 13.05 14.62 12.57
CA GLN A 73 12.08 15.67 12.30
C GLN A 73 10.79 15.07 11.74
N LEU A 74 10.89 14.15 10.77
CA LEU A 74 9.74 13.44 10.19
C LEU A 74 8.94 12.68 11.26
N PHE A 75 9.61 11.99 12.20
CA PHE A 75 8.96 11.31 13.33
C PHE A 75 8.20 12.23 14.30
N LYS A 76 8.43 13.55 14.27
CA LYS A 76 7.71 14.55 15.08
C LYS A 76 6.56 15.20 14.30
N GLU A 77 6.74 15.37 13.00
CA GLU A 77 5.79 16.03 12.09
C GLU A 77 4.72 15.07 11.52
N GLY A 78 5.01 13.77 11.47
CA GLY A 78 4.14 12.73 10.93
C GLY A 78 3.44 11.85 11.96
N ALA A 79 2.85 10.77 11.48
CA ALA A 79 2.36 9.68 12.32
C ALA A 79 3.49 8.64 12.52
N SER A 80 4.19 8.73 13.64
CA SER A 80 5.20 7.75 14.07
C SER A 80 4.52 6.46 14.54
N LEU A 81 4.79 5.33 13.89
CA LEU A 81 4.23 4.03 14.24
C LEU A 81 5.13 3.34 15.27
N ALA A 82 4.88 3.61 16.55
CA ALA A 82 5.78 3.23 17.65
C ALA A 82 5.79 1.73 18.00
N ASN A 83 4.87 0.96 17.43
CA ASN A 83 4.78 -0.49 17.49
C ASN A 83 4.51 -1.06 16.08
N HIS A 84 5.23 -0.57 15.08
CA HIS A 84 5.33 -1.23 13.77
C HIS A 84 6.33 -2.39 13.84
N TYR A 85 6.14 -3.39 12.99
CA TYR A 85 6.96 -4.59 12.93
C TYR A 85 7.15 -5.05 11.50
N ALA A 86 8.36 -5.47 11.16
CA ALA A 86 8.61 -6.29 9.99
C ALA A 86 8.11 -7.73 10.23
N ILE A 87 8.14 -8.58 9.21
CA ILE A 87 7.50 -9.91 9.24
C ILE A 87 8.47 -10.99 9.69
N GLU A 88 9.63 -11.08 9.04
CA GLU A 88 10.60 -12.16 9.20
C GLU A 88 12.03 -11.67 8.91
N HIS A 89 12.98 -12.59 8.77
CA HIS A 89 14.35 -12.29 8.32
C HIS A 89 14.79 -13.33 7.29
N PRO A 90 15.63 -12.99 6.29
CA PRO A 90 16.27 -11.69 6.04
C PRO A 90 15.40 -10.73 5.21
N SER A 91 16.00 -9.62 4.77
CA SER A 91 15.43 -8.54 3.95
C SER A 91 14.45 -8.93 2.83
N GLN A 92 14.88 -9.73 1.84
CA GLN A 92 14.10 -9.91 0.59
C GLN A 92 12.66 -10.42 0.82
N PRO A 93 12.41 -11.38 1.74
CA PRO A 93 11.06 -11.67 2.25
C PRO A 93 10.22 -10.44 2.64
N ASN A 94 10.73 -9.54 3.48
CA ASN A 94 9.99 -8.38 3.97
C ASN A 94 9.57 -7.42 2.84
N TYR A 95 10.42 -7.23 1.83
CA TYR A 95 10.05 -6.48 0.62
C TYR A 95 8.92 -7.13 -0.17
N LEU A 96 8.88 -8.46 -0.25
CA LEU A 96 7.80 -9.21 -0.90
C LEU A 96 6.52 -9.18 -0.05
N ASP A 97 6.62 -9.18 1.28
CA ASP A 97 5.49 -9.01 2.18
C ASP A 97 4.84 -7.63 2.07
N LEU A 98 5.64 -6.56 2.02
CA LEU A 98 5.17 -5.20 1.82
C LEU A 98 4.58 -4.94 0.42
N PHE A 99 5.02 -5.70 -0.60
CA PHE A 99 4.63 -5.49 -2.00
C PHE A 99 3.52 -6.43 -2.51
N ALA A 100 3.45 -7.66 -1.99
CA ALA A 100 2.53 -8.72 -2.45
C ALA A 100 1.75 -9.40 -1.31
N GLY A 101 1.90 -8.94 -0.06
CA GLY A 101 1.24 -9.51 1.10
C GLY A 101 1.73 -10.92 1.46
N SER A 102 2.86 -11.36 0.91
CA SER A 102 3.50 -12.65 1.19
C SER A 102 4.90 -12.71 0.59
N ASN A 103 5.83 -13.35 1.31
CA ASN A 103 7.15 -13.75 0.82
C ASN A 103 7.12 -14.75 -0.37
N LEU A 104 5.95 -15.32 -0.71
CA LEU A 104 5.71 -16.30 -1.80
C LEU A 104 6.59 -17.57 -1.74
N GLY A 105 7.10 -17.91 -0.55
CA GLY A 105 8.04 -19.00 -0.31
C GLY A 105 9.51 -18.64 -0.60
N VAL A 106 9.85 -17.35 -0.64
CA VAL A 106 11.24 -16.85 -0.54
C VAL A 106 11.57 -16.68 0.93
N THR A 107 12.69 -17.24 1.38
CA THR A 107 13.14 -17.20 2.80
C THR A 107 14.63 -16.84 2.91
N THR A 108 15.16 -16.14 1.90
CA THR A 108 16.59 -15.82 1.73
C THR A 108 16.77 -14.62 0.81
N ASP A 109 17.90 -13.91 0.94
CA ASP A 109 18.32 -12.86 0.00
C ASP A 109 18.84 -13.36 -1.36
N GLY A 110 18.91 -14.68 -1.57
CA GLY A 110 19.21 -15.27 -2.87
C GLY A 110 18.15 -14.93 -3.93
N LYS A 111 18.56 -14.67 -5.17
CA LYS A 111 17.62 -14.42 -6.29
C LYS A 111 16.62 -15.59 -6.42
N PRO A 112 15.30 -15.34 -6.38
CA PRO A 112 14.30 -16.41 -6.45
C PRO A 112 14.42 -17.26 -7.72
N LYS A 113 14.31 -18.58 -7.58
CA LYS A 113 14.47 -19.56 -8.67
C LYS A 113 13.33 -19.53 -9.70
N LYS A 114 12.21 -18.86 -9.38
CA LYS A 114 11.02 -18.72 -10.22
C LYS A 114 10.58 -17.26 -10.25
N THR A 115 10.05 -16.81 -11.38
CA THR A 115 9.35 -15.52 -11.49
C THR A 115 7.89 -15.71 -11.09
N PHE A 116 7.31 -14.76 -10.37
CA PHE A 116 5.93 -14.82 -9.88
C PHE A 116 4.93 -14.16 -10.86
N GLN A 117 3.65 -14.50 -10.69
CA GLN A 117 2.49 -13.87 -11.35
C GLN A 117 1.34 -13.59 -10.36
N THR A 118 1.59 -13.75 -9.07
CA THR A 118 0.64 -13.41 -8.01
C THR A 118 0.25 -11.93 -8.09
N ALA A 119 -0.99 -11.61 -7.75
CA ALA A 119 -1.41 -10.23 -7.53
C ALA A 119 -0.49 -9.55 -6.51
N ASN A 120 -0.12 -8.31 -6.80
CA ASN A 120 0.79 -7.47 -6.03
C ASN A 120 0.36 -6.00 -6.18
N LEU A 121 0.89 -5.12 -5.33
CA LEU A 121 0.53 -3.71 -5.30
C LEU A 121 0.61 -3.02 -6.67
N ALA A 122 1.67 -3.28 -7.46
CA ALA A 122 1.80 -2.70 -8.79
C ALA A 122 0.77 -3.26 -9.78
N SER A 123 0.50 -4.57 -9.77
CA SER A 123 -0.49 -5.16 -10.67
C SER A 123 -1.92 -4.70 -10.34
N GLU A 124 -2.26 -4.56 -9.06
CA GLU A 124 -3.56 -4.07 -8.63
C GLU A 124 -3.75 -2.58 -8.94
N LEU A 125 -2.75 -1.74 -8.69
CA LEU A 125 -2.78 -0.32 -9.11
C LEU A 125 -3.07 -0.21 -10.61
N ILE A 126 -2.32 -0.95 -11.45
CA ILE A 126 -2.48 -0.95 -12.91
C ILE A 126 -3.86 -1.48 -13.32
N HIS A 127 -4.38 -2.52 -12.65
CA HIS A 127 -5.72 -3.07 -12.93
C HIS A 127 -6.83 -2.05 -12.63
N HIS A 128 -6.68 -1.26 -11.56
CA HIS A 128 -7.61 -0.21 -11.16
C HIS A 128 -7.37 1.14 -11.88
N GLY A 129 -6.47 1.20 -12.86
CA GLY A 129 -6.20 2.39 -13.67
C GLY A 129 -5.24 3.42 -13.04
N PHE A 130 -4.59 3.07 -11.93
CA PHE A 130 -3.53 3.85 -11.29
C PHE A 130 -2.14 3.49 -11.83
N THR A 131 -1.10 4.19 -11.39
CA THR A 131 0.27 4.03 -11.89
C THR A 131 1.28 3.69 -10.81
N PHE A 132 2.31 2.93 -11.17
CA PHE A 132 3.39 2.47 -10.28
C PHE A 132 4.76 2.67 -10.92
N ALA A 133 5.79 3.02 -10.12
CA ALA A 133 7.19 2.75 -10.46
C ALA A 133 8.05 2.52 -9.21
N GLY A 134 9.19 1.86 -9.39
CA GLY A 134 10.26 1.79 -8.41
C GLY A 134 11.50 2.53 -8.91
N TYR A 135 12.09 3.35 -8.06
CA TYR A 135 13.24 4.20 -8.34
C TYR A 135 14.41 3.82 -7.43
N SER A 136 15.39 3.09 -7.95
CA SER A 136 16.52 2.62 -7.13
C SER A 136 17.80 3.39 -7.41
N GLU A 137 18.50 3.78 -6.37
CA GLU A 137 19.86 4.29 -6.50
C GLU A 137 20.79 3.21 -7.09
N GLY A 138 21.83 3.65 -7.78
CA GLY A 138 22.82 2.76 -8.39
C GLY A 138 22.32 1.87 -9.54
N LEU A 139 21.00 1.82 -9.83
CA LEU A 139 20.43 0.89 -10.82
C LEU A 139 21.09 1.08 -12.21
N PRO A 140 21.81 0.09 -12.75
CA PRO A 140 22.66 0.29 -13.93
C PRO A 140 21.92 0.71 -15.21
N LYS A 141 20.62 0.39 -15.32
CA LYS A 141 19.71 0.84 -16.40
C LYS A 141 18.25 0.52 -16.06
N ILE A 142 17.33 1.18 -16.76
CA ILE A 142 15.89 0.83 -16.75
C ILE A 142 15.72 -0.67 -17.02
N GLY A 143 14.92 -1.35 -16.18
CA GLY A 143 14.64 -2.78 -16.31
C GLY A 143 15.79 -3.72 -15.95
N TYR A 144 16.84 -3.26 -15.26
CA TYR A 144 17.92 -4.14 -14.81
C TYR A 144 17.44 -5.13 -13.72
N THR A 145 17.61 -6.44 -13.95
CA THR A 145 17.20 -7.52 -13.01
C THR A 145 18.35 -8.48 -12.68
N GLY A 146 19.59 -7.99 -12.87
CA GLY A 146 20.84 -8.69 -12.52
C GLY A 146 21.10 -8.77 -11.02
N PRO A 147 22.29 -9.25 -10.60
CA PRO A 147 22.70 -9.33 -9.21
C PRO A 147 23.04 -7.95 -8.61
N TYR A 148 23.61 -7.96 -7.41
CA TYR A 148 24.26 -6.81 -6.76
C TYR A 148 25.36 -6.19 -7.66
N ASP A 149 25.48 -4.86 -7.69
CA ASP A 149 26.57 -4.14 -8.37
C ASP A 149 27.44 -3.37 -7.36
N LEU A 150 28.57 -4.00 -7.01
CA LEU A 150 29.62 -3.50 -6.09
C LEU A 150 30.13 -2.08 -6.38
N ARG A 151 29.89 -1.53 -7.58
CA ARG A 151 30.36 -0.19 -7.97
C ARG A 151 29.35 0.91 -7.67
N THR A 152 28.14 0.53 -7.26
CA THR A 152 27.00 1.45 -7.09
C THR A 152 26.17 1.18 -5.83
N GLY A 153 26.45 0.10 -5.11
CA GLY A 153 25.66 -0.35 -3.96
C GLY A 153 24.25 -0.85 -4.33
N TYR A 154 23.90 -0.98 -5.63
CA TYR A 154 22.55 -1.42 -6.02
C TYR A 154 22.32 -2.89 -5.68
N ALA A 155 21.38 -3.17 -4.79
CA ALA A 155 20.99 -4.52 -4.39
C ALA A 155 19.61 -4.93 -4.91
N ARG A 156 19.60 -5.93 -5.81
CA ARG A 156 18.38 -6.50 -6.41
C ARG A 156 17.44 -7.19 -5.39
N LYS A 157 17.86 -7.40 -4.14
CA LYS A 157 17.00 -7.95 -3.07
C LYS A 157 15.89 -6.96 -2.68
N HIS A 158 16.20 -5.66 -2.69
CA HIS A 158 15.31 -4.57 -2.26
C HIS A 158 14.27 -4.13 -3.29
N ASN A 159 14.27 -4.73 -4.49
CA ASN A 159 13.36 -4.38 -5.58
C ASN A 159 12.29 -5.48 -5.79
N PRO A 160 11.25 -5.58 -4.94
CA PRO A 160 10.33 -6.73 -4.95
C PRO A 160 9.64 -6.93 -6.30
N TRP A 161 9.32 -5.84 -7.00
CA TRP A 161 8.69 -5.87 -8.33
C TRP A 161 9.51 -6.60 -9.40
N VAL A 162 10.85 -6.68 -9.29
CA VAL A 162 11.68 -7.42 -10.28
C VAL A 162 11.64 -8.95 -10.10
N ASN A 163 10.82 -9.45 -9.18
CA ASN A 163 10.49 -10.87 -9.04
C ASN A 163 9.23 -11.27 -9.81
N PHE A 164 8.49 -10.33 -10.40
CA PHE A 164 7.16 -10.54 -10.99
C PHE A 164 7.17 -10.36 -12.51
N SER A 165 6.38 -11.17 -13.23
CA SER A 165 6.20 -11.08 -14.69
C SER A 165 4.89 -10.41 -15.11
N ASN A 166 3.98 -10.18 -14.18
CA ASN A 166 2.81 -9.31 -14.33
C ASN A 166 3.11 -7.82 -14.00
N VAL A 167 4.39 -7.47 -13.77
CA VAL A 167 4.86 -6.09 -13.62
C VAL A 167 5.88 -5.79 -14.72
N SER A 168 5.73 -4.67 -15.44
CA SER A 168 6.62 -4.37 -16.57
C SER A 168 8.02 -3.95 -16.10
N PRO A 169 9.11 -4.52 -16.66
CA PRO A 169 10.48 -4.08 -16.34
C PRO A 169 10.74 -2.60 -16.60
N LYS A 170 9.96 -1.93 -17.46
CA LYS A 170 10.03 -0.48 -17.68
C LYS A 170 9.72 0.35 -16.42
N LEU A 171 9.07 -0.23 -15.41
CA LEU A 171 8.74 0.42 -14.15
C LEU A 171 9.87 0.28 -13.10
N ASN A 172 10.96 -0.43 -13.41
CA ASN A 172 12.18 -0.45 -12.61
C ASN A 172 13.14 0.62 -13.16
N LEU A 173 13.19 1.77 -12.50
CA LEU A 173 13.87 2.99 -12.97
C LEU A 173 15.09 3.32 -12.09
N PRO A 174 16.17 3.90 -12.64
CA PRO A 174 17.21 4.49 -11.81
C PRO A 174 16.69 5.72 -11.07
N PHE A 175 17.19 5.96 -9.85
CA PHE A 175 16.80 7.14 -9.04
C PHE A 175 17.15 8.48 -9.71
N THR A 176 18.12 8.50 -10.63
CA THR A 176 18.37 9.67 -11.52
C THR A 176 17.20 10.03 -12.43
N SER A 177 16.22 9.13 -12.59
CA SER A 177 14.94 9.36 -13.30
C SER A 177 13.80 9.81 -12.37
N PHE A 178 14.04 9.98 -11.07
CA PHE A 178 13.01 10.43 -10.11
C PHE A 178 12.59 11.89 -10.44
N PRO A 179 11.29 12.16 -10.68
CA PRO A 179 10.82 13.47 -11.09
C PRO A 179 11.26 14.61 -10.15
N LYS A 180 11.71 15.73 -10.73
CA LYS A 180 11.87 17.01 -10.01
C LYS A 180 10.60 17.86 -10.06
N ASP A 181 9.69 17.53 -10.97
CA ASP A 181 8.30 17.99 -10.99
C ASP A 181 7.43 16.88 -10.39
N TYR A 182 7.07 17.03 -9.12
CA TYR A 182 6.42 15.97 -8.34
C TYR A 182 4.98 15.68 -8.78
N ALA A 183 4.31 16.61 -9.49
CA ALA A 183 3.00 16.37 -10.09
C ALA A 183 3.04 15.39 -11.29
N LYS A 184 4.24 14.93 -11.68
CA LYS A 184 4.47 13.87 -12.68
C LYS A 184 4.89 12.53 -12.07
N LEU A 185 4.81 12.38 -10.75
CA LEU A 185 5.05 11.09 -10.11
C LEU A 185 3.96 10.06 -10.48
N PRO A 186 4.28 8.75 -10.46
CA PRO A 186 3.27 7.70 -10.37
C PRO A 186 2.35 7.86 -9.15
N THR A 187 1.23 7.16 -9.17
CA THR A 187 0.29 7.10 -8.04
C THR A 187 0.93 6.49 -6.79
N VAL A 188 1.71 5.42 -6.96
CA VAL A 188 2.62 4.91 -5.91
C VAL A 188 4.02 4.73 -6.48
N SER A 189 5.00 5.30 -5.78
CA SER A 189 6.42 5.19 -6.09
C SER A 189 7.16 4.54 -4.94
N PHE A 190 8.00 3.55 -5.21
CA PHE A 190 9.05 3.15 -4.26
C PHE A 190 10.32 3.92 -4.59
N VAL A 191 11.02 4.39 -3.57
CA VAL A 191 12.42 4.83 -3.65
C VAL A 191 13.25 3.89 -2.79
N VAL A 192 14.30 3.34 -3.37
CA VAL A 192 15.22 2.42 -2.71
C VAL A 192 16.61 3.04 -2.81
N PRO A 193 17.27 3.40 -1.68
CA PRO A 193 18.66 3.85 -1.69
C PRO A 193 19.61 2.73 -2.15
N ASN A 194 20.92 2.96 -2.07
CA ASN A 194 21.91 1.89 -2.19
C ASN A 194 22.35 1.41 -0.79
N MET A 195 23.13 0.32 -0.71
CA MET A 195 23.58 -0.26 0.58
C MET A 195 24.32 0.74 1.50
N ASP A 196 24.89 1.83 0.96
CA ASP A 196 25.53 2.88 1.76
C ASP A 196 24.49 3.82 2.39
N HIS A 197 23.42 4.13 1.65
CA HIS A 197 22.40 5.12 2.01
C HIS A 197 21.08 4.54 2.52
N ASP A 198 20.90 3.21 2.51
CA ASP A 198 19.81 2.50 3.19
C ASP A 198 20.21 2.04 4.61
N ILE A 199 21.46 2.28 5.03
CA ILE A 199 22.05 1.86 6.31
C ILE A 199 22.31 0.34 6.47
N HIS A 200 22.43 -0.42 5.37
CA HIS A 200 22.95 -1.81 5.45
C HIS A 200 24.47 -1.85 5.65
N ASP A 201 25.21 -1.15 4.80
CA ASP A 201 26.69 -1.11 4.80
C ASP A 201 27.25 0.26 5.24
N GLY A 202 26.49 1.34 5.07
CA GLY A 202 26.85 2.71 5.48
C GLY A 202 26.28 3.15 6.83
N THR A 203 26.51 4.42 7.23
CA THR A 203 26.06 4.91 8.55
C THR A 203 24.69 5.60 8.53
N ILE A 204 24.00 5.54 9.68
CA ILE A 204 22.75 6.27 9.98
C ILE A 204 22.84 7.76 9.56
N LYS A 205 24.04 8.36 9.62
CA LYS A 205 24.29 9.77 9.35
C LYS A 205 24.46 10.09 7.86
N GLU A 206 24.83 9.10 7.05
CA GLU A 206 24.91 9.20 5.58
C GLU A 206 23.53 9.01 4.96
N ALA A 207 22.73 8.05 5.45
CA ALA A 207 21.32 7.92 5.06
C ALA A 207 20.47 9.14 5.42
N ASP A 208 20.61 9.73 6.63
CA ASP A 208 19.87 10.95 7.00
C ASP A 208 20.22 12.15 6.11
N ASP A 209 21.51 12.32 5.79
CA ASP A 209 21.97 13.35 4.84
C ASP A 209 21.48 13.06 3.41
N TRP A 210 21.50 11.80 2.97
CA TRP A 210 21.03 11.38 1.64
C TRP A 210 19.53 11.60 1.47
N LEU A 211 18.73 11.12 2.41
CA LEU A 211 17.27 11.26 2.42
C LEU A 211 16.88 12.74 2.41
N LYS A 212 17.60 13.56 3.19
CA LYS A 212 17.46 15.01 3.21
C LYS A 212 17.86 15.66 1.89
N ALA A 213 19.03 15.33 1.33
CA ALA A 213 19.52 15.92 0.09
C ALA A 213 18.64 15.58 -1.12
N ASN A 214 18.15 14.34 -1.19
CA ASN A 214 17.45 13.82 -2.36
C ASN A 214 15.92 14.00 -2.30
N LEU A 215 15.30 13.81 -1.12
CA LEU A 215 13.83 13.75 -0.99
C LEU A 215 13.20 14.84 -0.13
N SER A 216 13.96 15.70 0.56
CA SER A 216 13.35 16.83 1.31
C SER A 216 12.47 17.73 0.43
N GLY A 217 12.82 17.92 -0.84
CA GLY A 217 12.00 18.63 -1.83
C GLY A 217 10.61 18.00 -2.00
N TYR A 218 10.55 16.67 -2.19
CA TYR A 218 9.27 15.95 -2.28
C TYR A 218 8.53 16.01 -0.95
N ILE A 219 9.20 15.78 0.17
CA ILE A 219 8.59 15.76 1.51
C ILE A 219 7.92 17.10 1.85
N GLN A 220 8.56 18.24 1.53
CA GLN A 220 7.95 19.55 1.77
C GLN A 220 6.84 19.89 0.76
N TRP A 221 6.95 19.43 -0.50
CA TRP A 221 5.88 19.56 -1.49
C TRP A 221 4.65 18.73 -1.08
N ALA A 222 4.84 17.47 -0.70
CA ALA A 222 3.78 16.55 -0.31
C ALA A 222 2.96 17.05 0.89
N LYS A 223 3.60 17.71 1.87
CA LYS A 223 2.90 18.38 3.00
C LYS A 223 1.89 19.46 2.57
N GLN A 224 2.00 19.98 1.36
CA GLN A 224 1.15 21.06 0.81
C GLN A 224 0.17 20.58 -0.28
N HIS A 225 0.29 19.33 -0.73
CA HIS A 225 -0.51 18.74 -1.81
C HIS A 225 -1.24 17.48 -1.32
N ASN A 226 -2.15 16.91 -2.11
CA ASN A 226 -2.82 15.65 -1.76
C ASN A 226 -1.86 14.47 -2.00
N SER A 227 -0.75 14.41 -1.25
CA SER A 227 0.32 13.43 -1.42
C SER A 227 0.93 13.01 -0.09
N LEU A 228 1.52 11.81 -0.08
CA LEU A 228 1.99 11.13 1.13
C LEU A 228 3.43 10.64 0.96
N PHE A 229 4.27 10.95 1.94
CA PHE A 229 5.57 10.34 2.11
C PHE A 229 5.49 9.25 3.20
N ILE A 230 6.12 8.11 2.95
CA ILE A 230 6.27 7.01 3.91
C ILE A 230 7.74 6.63 4.00
N LEU A 231 8.27 6.57 5.22
CA LEU A 231 9.59 6.02 5.53
C LEU A 231 9.42 4.82 6.44
N THR A 232 9.96 3.68 6.05
CA THR A 232 9.95 2.42 6.81
C THR A 232 11.29 1.71 6.66
N TRP A 233 11.51 0.66 7.43
CA TRP A 233 12.67 -0.22 7.32
C TRP A 233 12.21 -1.61 6.88
N ASP A 234 13.09 -2.40 6.26
CA ASP A 234 12.79 -3.77 5.86
C ASP A 234 12.64 -4.70 7.07
N GLU A 235 13.60 -4.65 8.01
CA GLU A 235 13.79 -5.47 9.20
C GLU A 235 14.63 -4.74 10.28
N ASP A 236 14.73 -5.30 11.49
CA ASP A 236 15.65 -4.82 12.54
C ASP A 236 16.97 -5.61 12.62
N ASP A 237 17.92 -5.08 13.39
CA ASP A 237 19.27 -5.61 13.68
C ASP A 237 19.28 -6.96 14.45
N LEU A 238 18.17 -7.69 14.43
CA LEU A 238 17.83 -8.85 15.26
C LEU A 238 17.63 -8.54 16.76
N SER A 239 17.81 -7.29 17.24
CA SER A 239 17.79 -6.99 18.68
C SER A 239 16.41 -6.71 19.28
N ALA A 240 15.47 -6.15 18.50
CA ALA A 240 14.22 -5.58 19.04
C ALA A 240 12.95 -6.37 18.70
N LYS A 241 13.11 -7.61 18.20
CA LYS A 241 12.05 -8.54 17.75
C LYS A 241 11.35 -8.05 16.49
N ASN A 242 12.16 -7.69 15.49
CA ASN A 242 11.75 -7.12 14.22
C ASN A 242 10.89 -5.84 14.34
N ARG A 243 11.19 -5.00 15.34
CA ARG A 243 10.40 -3.80 15.66
C ARG A 243 11.03 -2.54 15.10
N ILE A 244 10.83 -2.38 13.80
CA ILE A 244 11.33 -1.31 12.94
C ILE A 244 10.76 0.10 13.22
N PRO A 245 11.47 1.17 12.83
CA PRO A 245 10.91 2.51 12.70
C PRO A 245 9.94 2.58 11.51
N THR A 246 8.86 3.37 11.61
CA THR A 246 8.02 3.74 10.45
C THR A 246 7.30 5.06 10.70
N VAL A 247 7.22 5.94 9.69
CA VAL A 247 6.50 7.21 9.75
C VAL A 247 5.80 7.56 8.43
N LEU A 248 4.59 8.10 8.55
CA LEU A 248 3.79 8.64 7.45
C LEU A 248 3.72 10.18 7.57
N VAL A 249 3.91 10.92 6.48
CA VAL A 249 3.94 12.40 6.45
C VAL A 249 3.16 12.95 5.25
N GLY A 250 2.18 13.82 5.49
CA GLY A 250 1.34 14.47 4.49
C GLY A 250 0.15 15.19 5.14
N PRO A 251 -0.59 16.08 4.46
CA PRO A 251 -1.62 16.91 5.09
C PRO A 251 -2.85 16.10 5.54
N MET A 252 -3.12 14.95 4.93
CA MET A 252 -4.12 13.98 5.39
C MET A 252 -3.68 13.26 6.67
N VAL A 253 -2.38 13.21 7.00
CA VAL A 253 -1.89 12.55 8.22
C VAL A 253 -2.20 13.39 9.45
N LYS A 254 -2.60 12.75 10.55
CA LYS A 254 -2.64 13.38 11.89
C LYS A 254 -1.29 13.16 12.60
N PRO A 255 -0.50 14.21 12.91
CA PRO A 255 0.75 14.06 13.64
C PRO A 255 0.50 13.38 14.99
N THR A 256 1.17 12.25 15.24
CA THR A 256 0.89 11.41 16.41
C THR A 256 1.95 10.35 16.64
N LYS A 257 2.01 9.80 17.86
CA LYS A 257 2.74 8.56 18.17
C LYS A 257 1.72 7.42 18.27
N TYR A 258 1.55 6.68 17.19
CA TYR A 258 0.58 5.60 17.09
C TYR A 258 1.10 4.34 17.79
N MET A 259 0.39 3.89 18.82
CA MET A 259 0.86 2.84 19.75
C MET A 259 0.28 1.44 19.51
N ALA A 260 -0.71 1.27 18.63
CA ALA A 260 -1.27 -0.05 18.33
C ALA A 260 -0.32 -0.86 17.43
N LYS A 261 -0.33 -2.20 17.59
CA LYS A 261 0.53 -3.08 16.80
C LYS A 261 0.12 -3.04 15.31
N THR A 262 1.10 -2.80 14.45
CA THR A 262 0.98 -2.78 12.98
C THR A 262 2.20 -3.45 12.36
N ASN A 263 2.16 -3.74 11.07
CA ASN A 263 3.24 -4.38 10.32
C ASN A 263 3.18 -4.07 8.81
N HIS A 264 4.12 -4.60 8.02
CA HIS A 264 4.16 -4.47 6.55
C HIS A 264 2.81 -4.77 5.87
N TYR A 265 2.12 -5.85 6.27
CA TYR A 265 0.77 -6.14 5.75
C TYR A 265 -0.27 -5.07 6.11
N SER A 266 -0.16 -4.44 7.29
CA SER A 266 -1.01 -3.29 7.69
C SER A 266 -0.69 -2.05 6.86
N LEU A 267 0.58 -1.84 6.51
CA LEU A 267 1.03 -0.72 5.68
C LEU A 267 0.55 -0.87 4.23
N LEU A 268 0.78 -2.05 3.63
CA LEU A 268 0.22 -2.44 2.33
C LEU A 268 -1.31 -2.26 2.31
N ARG A 269 -2.02 -2.79 3.31
CA ARG A 269 -3.47 -2.66 3.45
C ARG A 269 -3.94 -1.19 3.51
N THR A 270 -3.15 -0.31 4.11
CA THR A 270 -3.46 1.13 4.15
C THR A 270 -3.42 1.77 2.76
N ILE A 271 -2.44 1.36 1.94
CA ILE A 271 -2.27 1.84 0.56
C ILE A 271 -3.40 1.29 -0.32
N GLU A 272 -3.71 0.01 -0.23
CA GLU A 272 -4.79 -0.64 -0.99
C GLU A 272 -6.15 0.02 -0.70
N GLU A 273 -6.46 0.32 0.56
CA GLU A 273 -7.69 1.03 0.96
C GLU A 273 -7.73 2.50 0.48
N GLN A 274 -6.60 3.17 0.24
CA GLN A 274 -6.63 4.53 -0.35
C GLN A 274 -7.03 4.53 -1.84
N TYR A 275 -6.86 3.40 -2.55
CA TYR A 275 -7.15 3.29 -3.97
C TYR A 275 -8.33 2.38 -4.30
N GLY A 276 -8.85 1.64 -3.33
CA GLY A 276 -9.95 0.69 -3.52
C GLY A 276 -9.52 -0.60 -4.24
N LEU A 277 -8.26 -0.99 -4.06
CA LEU A 277 -7.67 -2.18 -4.69
C LEU A 277 -8.22 -3.48 -4.09
N ASN A 278 -8.01 -4.61 -4.77
CA ASN A 278 -8.16 -5.90 -4.12
C ASN A 278 -6.98 -6.12 -3.17
N TYR A 279 -7.26 -6.47 -1.92
CA TYR A 279 -6.22 -6.75 -0.92
C TYR A 279 -5.43 -8.02 -1.32
N VAL A 280 -4.10 -7.97 -1.38
CA VAL A 280 -3.24 -9.08 -1.79
C VAL A 280 -2.59 -9.83 -0.62
N GLY A 281 -2.42 -11.15 -0.75
CA GLY A 281 -1.85 -11.99 0.32
C GLY A 281 -2.54 -11.77 1.67
N HIS A 282 -1.75 -11.57 2.72
CA HIS A 282 -2.18 -11.33 4.09
C HIS A 282 -2.61 -9.88 4.40
N SER A 283 -2.55 -8.94 3.45
CA SER A 283 -3.15 -7.62 3.67
C SER A 283 -4.69 -7.71 3.84
N LYS A 284 -5.31 -8.78 3.31
CA LYS A 284 -6.70 -9.18 3.53
C LYS A 284 -7.06 -9.29 5.01
N ASP A 285 -6.17 -9.94 5.78
CA ASP A 285 -6.34 -10.26 7.20
C ASP A 285 -5.88 -9.09 8.10
N ALA A 286 -5.02 -8.23 7.57
CA ALA A 286 -4.57 -7.01 8.22
C ALA A 286 -5.65 -5.92 8.25
N LYS A 287 -5.37 -4.83 8.98
CA LYS A 287 -6.22 -3.64 9.05
C LYS A 287 -5.43 -2.43 8.58
N ALA A 288 -6.07 -1.53 7.83
CA ALA A 288 -5.48 -0.24 7.49
C ALA A 288 -5.19 0.58 8.75
N ILE A 289 -4.16 1.41 8.68
CA ILE A 289 -3.61 2.16 9.80
C ILE A 289 -4.38 3.50 9.91
N PRO A 290 -5.18 3.73 10.97
CA PRO A 290 -6.13 4.84 11.06
C PRO A 290 -5.45 6.17 11.47
N VAL A 291 -4.44 6.56 10.71
CA VAL A 291 -3.69 7.83 10.88
C VAL A 291 -3.94 8.84 9.75
N LEU A 292 -4.64 8.41 8.70
CA LEU A 292 -5.11 9.23 7.58
C LEU A 292 -6.54 9.71 7.87
N LYS A 293 -6.75 11.03 7.84
CA LYS A 293 -8.06 11.70 7.93
C LYS A 293 -8.95 11.29 6.76
#